data_AF-A0A7V6W730-F1
#
_entry.id   AF-A0A7V6W730-F1
#
_cell.length_a   1.000
_cell.length_b   1.000
_cell.length_c   1.000
_cell.angle_alpha   90.00
_cell.angle_beta   90.00
_cell.angle_gamma   90.00
#
_symmetry.space_group_name_H-M   'P 1'
#
loop_
_entity.id
_entity.type
_entity.pdbx_description
1 polymer ?
#
loop_
_entity_poly.entity_id
_entity_poly.type
_entity_poly.pdbx_seq_one_letter_code
_entity_poly.pdbx_strand_id
1 'polypeptide(L)'
;MNFLNIWKETTLIAVLIGFIVFVIALKIQITNKKNKNDPIRKSNARFVWRALLWSFFTAYLVFIPALTIFPLPSFNGPMPIHVWRNNIVLEVIAPIIRSARTAQEYLGYNDSTPLYLFLYNTIGNLLLLMPFVIFMRILITRRYTIIFVIALGISLLIESSQGLLCYLSGVQYRIVDINDVILNITGASIMILCLGLIDGMSYVLGRLTKK
;
A
#
# COMPACT_ATOMS: atom_id res chain seq x y z
N MET A 1 1.42 13.69 21.30
CA MET A 1 1.82 13.97 19.90
C MET A 1 0.54 14.06 19.08
N ASN A 2 0.21 15.21 18.48
CA ASN A 2 -1.07 15.35 17.76
C ASN A 2 -1.04 14.53 16.46
N PHE A 3 -2.16 13.89 16.10
CA PHE A 3 -2.31 13.06 14.89
C PHE A 3 -1.80 13.77 13.63
N LEU A 4 -2.12 15.07 13.48
CA LEU A 4 -1.63 15.95 12.41
C LEU A 4 -0.10 16.03 12.31
N ASN A 5 0.64 15.90 13.41
CA ASN A 5 2.10 15.95 13.39
C ASN A 5 2.69 14.65 12.85
N ILE A 6 2.11 13.50 13.19
CA ILE A 6 2.55 12.19 12.68
C ILE A 6 2.45 12.16 11.15
N TRP A 7 1.36 12.67 10.58
CA TRP A 7 1.17 12.75 9.14
C TRP A 7 2.15 13.71 8.46
N LYS A 8 2.40 14.87 9.07
CA LYS A 8 3.41 15.83 8.57
C LYS A 8 4.81 15.23 8.57
N GLU A 9 5.20 14.61 9.68
CA GLU A 9 6.51 13.98 9.84
C GLU A 9 6.69 12.79 8.91
N THR A 10 5.68 11.91 8.81
CA THR A 10 5.69 10.79 7.86
C THR A 10 5.83 11.29 6.43
N THR A 11 5.04 12.29 6.05
CA THR A 11 5.09 12.86 4.70
C THR A 11 6.47 13.43 4.41
N LEU A 12 7.05 14.16 5.37
CA LEU A 12 8.40 14.70 5.26
C LEU A 12 9.44 13.59 5.10
N ILE A 13 9.38 12.54 5.93
CA ILE A 13 10.30 11.39 5.86
C ILE A 13 10.18 10.67 4.52
N ALA A 14 8.95 10.40 4.05
CA ALA A 14 8.70 9.74 2.77
C ALA A 14 9.25 10.57 1.60
N VAL A 15 9.04 11.90 1.61
CA VAL A 15 9.59 12.82 0.60
C VAL A 15 11.11 12.85 0.65
N LEU A 16 11.72 12.91 1.85
CA LEU A 16 13.18 12.91 2.01
C LEU A 16 13.80 11.61 1.50
N ILE A 17 13.25 10.45 1.87
CA ILE A 17 13.73 9.15 1.41
C ILE A 17 13.59 9.03 -0.11
N GLY A 18 12.44 9.41 -0.67
CA GLY A 18 12.23 9.45 -2.13
C GLY A 18 13.27 10.33 -2.83
N PHE A 19 13.50 11.54 -2.31
CA PHE A 19 14.50 12.46 -2.84
C PHE A 19 15.92 11.90 -2.78
N ILE A 20 16.31 11.25 -1.69
CA ILE A 20 17.60 10.58 -1.56
C ILE A 20 17.75 9.49 -2.62
N VAL A 21 16.74 8.63 -2.80
CA VAL A 21 16.73 7.59 -3.84
C VAL A 21 16.89 8.21 -5.24
N PHE A 22 16.18 9.31 -5.51
CA PHE A 22 16.29 10.05 -6.77
C PHE A 22 17.71 10.56 -7.00
N VAL A 23 18.33 11.22 -6.01
CA VAL A 23 19.70 11.74 -6.10
C VAL A 23 20.72 10.63 -6.30
N ILE A 24 20.60 9.52 -5.58
CA ILE A 24 21.46 8.34 -5.74
C ILE A 24 21.34 7.79 -7.17
N ALA A 25 20.12 7.63 -7.68
CA ALA A 25 19.89 7.16 -9.04
C ALA A 25 20.55 8.07 -10.09
N LEU A 26 20.40 9.39 -9.96
CA LEU A 26 21.08 10.36 -10.86
C LEU A 26 22.61 10.26 -10.76
N LYS A 27 23.17 10.11 -9.57
CA LYS A 27 24.63 9.99 -9.38
C LYS A 27 25.19 8.74 -10.04
N ILE A 28 24.51 7.60 -9.91
CA ILE A 28 24.87 6.35 -10.59
C ILE A 28 24.87 6.55 -12.11
N GLN A 29 23.89 7.28 -12.65
CA GLN A 29 23.82 7.59 -14.07
C GLN A 29 25.02 8.42 -14.55
N ILE A 30 25.33 9.53 -13.86
CA ILE A 30 26.44 10.42 -14.23
C ILE A 30 27.76 9.65 -14.23
N THR A 31 27.96 8.78 -13.23
CA THR A 31 29.16 7.96 -13.10
C THR A 31 29.27 6.94 -14.25
N ASN A 32 28.17 6.25 -14.58
CA ASN A 32 28.13 5.31 -15.70
C ASN A 32 28.29 6.00 -17.07
N LYS A 33 27.90 7.27 -17.18
CA LYS A 33 27.99 8.08 -18.41
C LYS A 33 29.42 8.48 -18.78
N LYS A 34 30.34 8.53 -17.81
CA LYS A 34 31.78 8.73 -18.09
C LYS A 34 32.43 7.57 -18.85
N ASN A 35 31.75 6.43 -18.99
CA ASN A 35 32.38 5.18 -19.44
C ASN A 35 32.00 4.73 -20.87
N LYS A 36 31.11 5.43 -21.61
CA LYS A 36 30.74 5.06 -23.00
C LYS A 36 30.33 6.25 -23.88
N ASN A 37 30.95 6.34 -25.06
CA ASN A 37 30.52 7.16 -26.21
C ASN A 37 29.25 6.54 -26.83
N ASP A 38 28.04 7.02 -26.49
CA ASP A 38 26.78 6.53 -27.08
C ASP A 38 25.63 7.58 -26.95
N PRO A 39 24.53 7.50 -27.73
CA PRO A 39 23.80 8.63 -28.29
C PRO A 39 22.89 9.31 -27.27
N ILE A 40 22.98 10.65 -27.22
CA ILE A 40 23.06 11.36 -25.93
C ILE A 40 21.73 11.90 -25.35
N ARG A 41 20.60 11.90 -26.08
CA ARG A 41 19.41 12.68 -25.64
C ARG A 41 18.15 11.88 -25.26
N LYS A 42 17.76 10.83 -26.02
CA LYS A 42 16.57 9.99 -25.67
C LYS A 42 16.82 9.00 -24.53
N SER A 43 18.09 8.71 -24.22
CA SER A 43 18.49 7.86 -23.08
C SER A 43 18.28 8.57 -21.74
N ASN A 44 18.61 9.87 -21.67
CA ASN A 44 18.54 10.65 -20.44
C ASN A 44 17.12 10.80 -19.89
N ALA A 45 16.13 11.14 -20.73
CA ALA A 45 14.76 11.37 -20.27
C ALA A 45 14.10 10.08 -19.70
N ARG A 46 14.31 8.93 -20.36
CA ARG A 46 13.80 7.64 -19.87
C ARG A 46 14.43 7.23 -18.54
N PHE A 47 15.71 7.54 -18.35
CA PHE A 47 16.37 7.28 -17.08
C PHE A 47 15.81 8.15 -15.96
N VAL A 48 15.73 9.46 -16.15
CA VAL A 48 15.18 10.40 -15.17
C VAL A 48 13.76 9.99 -14.78
N TRP A 49 12.94 9.60 -15.76
CA TRP A 49 11.61 9.08 -15.51
C TRP A 49 11.61 7.82 -14.63
N ARG A 50 12.47 6.84 -14.91
CA ARG A 50 12.60 5.65 -14.05
C ARG A 50 13.08 6.00 -12.65
N ALA A 51 13.99 6.95 -12.49
CA ALA A 51 14.46 7.42 -11.19
C ALA A 51 13.32 8.08 -10.38
N LEU A 52 12.51 8.91 -11.04
CA LEU A 52 11.32 9.52 -10.42
C LEU A 52 10.31 8.45 -9.97
N LEU A 53 10.03 7.45 -10.81
CA LEU A 53 9.14 6.36 -10.46
C LEU A 53 9.64 5.55 -9.26
N TRP A 54 10.95 5.25 -9.20
CA TRP A 54 11.54 4.59 -8.03
C TRP A 54 11.43 5.46 -6.77
N SER A 55 11.67 6.77 -6.88
CA SER A 55 11.47 7.72 -5.77
C SER A 55 10.05 7.70 -5.25
N PHE A 56 9.04 7.79 -6.13
CA PHE A 56 7.64 7.70 -5.73
C PHE A 56 7.28 6.35 -5.13
N PHE A 57 7.80 5.26 -5.70
CA PHE A 57 7.55 3.94 -5.17
C PHE A 57 8.13 3.77 -3.76
N THR A 58 9.35 4.23 -3.51
CA THR A 58 9.96 4.18 -2.18
C THR A 58 9.21 5.07 -1.18
N ALA A 59 8.83 6.29 -1.57
CA ALA A 59 8.02 7.15 -0.71
C ALA A 59 6.69 6.47 -0.35
N TYR A 60 6.02 5.84 -1.32
CA TYR A 60 4.82 5.05 -1.08
C TYR A 60 5.06 3.88 -0.11
N LEU A 61 6.15 3.13 -0.25
CA LEU A 61 6.50 2.05 0.68
C LEU A 61 6.72 2.53 2.12
N VAL A 62 7.14 3.79 2.32
CA VAL A 62 7.22 4.42 3.65
C VAL A 62 5.84 4.81 4.16
N PHE A 63 4.93 5.24 3.27
CA PHE A 63 3.55 5.57 3.66
C PHE A 63 2.75 4.36 4.12
N ILE A 64 2.93 3.17 3.52
CA ILE A 64 2.17 1.96 3.93
C ILE A 64 2.23 1.73 5.45
N PRO A 65 3.39 1.53 6.09
CA PRO A 65 3.46 1.31 7.53
C PRO A 65 2.96 2.53 8.30
N ALA A 66 3.11 3.74 7.78
CA ALA A 66 2.55 4.91 8.46
C ALA A 66 1.02 4.91 8.52
N LEU A 67 0.36 4.44 7.46
CA LEU A 67 -1.11 4.30 7.41
C LEU A 67 -1.61 3.14 8.29
N THR A 68 -0.87 2.03 8.26
CA THR A 68 -1.36 0.77 8.82
C THR A 68 -0.87 0.50 10.24
N ILE A 69 0.31 1.01 10.62
CA ILE A 69 0.90 0.73 11.93
C ILE A 69 0.63 1.89 12.90
N PHE A 70 0.68 3.14 12.44
CA PHE A 70 0.55 4.29 13.32
C PHE A 70 -0.92 4.66 13.60
N PRO A 71 -1.19 5.33 14.75
CA PRO A 71 -0.24 5.61 15.84
C PRO A 71 0.18 4.33 16.59
N LEU A 72 1.41 4.30 17.08
CA LEU A 72 1.89 3.18 17.88
C LEU A 72 1.21 3.17 19.26
N PRO A 73 0.85 1.98 19.78
CA PRO A 73 0.29 1.86 21.11
C PRO A 73 1.30 2.21 22.20
N SER A 74 0.81 2.61 23.38
CA SER A 74 1.62 2.63 24.59
C SER A 74 2.01 1.21 24.98
N PHE A 75 3.29 0.98 25.29
CA PHE A 75 3.80 -0.33 25.64
C PHE A 75 3.71 -0.57 27.15
N ASN A 76 2.82 -1.47 27.54
CA ASN A 76 2.59 -1.87 28.93
C ASN A 76 3.08 -3.31 29.22
N GLY A 77 3.80 -3.91 28.27
CA GLY A 77 4.20 -5.32 28.30
C GLY A 77 3.22 -6.23 27.56
N PRO A 78 3.56 -7.51 27.37
CA PRO A 78 2.77 -8.39 26.52
C PRO A 78 1.39 -8.71 27.12
N MET A 79 0.33 -8.68 26.29
CA MET A 79 -1.01 -9.07 26.74
C MET A 79 -1.11 -10.59 26.94
N PRO A 80 -1.99 -11.06 27.85
CA PRO A 80 -2.29 -12.47 27.96
C PRO A 80 -2.79 -13.06 26.63
N ILE A 81 -2.30 -14.25 26.27
CA ILE A 81 -2.56 -14.87 24.96
C ILE A 81 -4.06 -15.06 24.67
N HIS A 82 -4.88 -15.32 25.70
CA HIS A 82 -6.32 -15.49 25.55
C HIS A 82 -7.02 -14.18 25.17
N VAL A 83 -6.56 -13.05 25.72
CA VAL A 83 -7.05 -11.70 25.35
C VAL A 83 -6.61 -11.36 23.94
N TRP A 84 -5.35 -11.66 23.60
CA TRP A 84 -4.82 -11.45 22.26
C TRP A 84 -5.60 -12.22 21.19
N ARG A 85 -5.91 -13.50 21.45
CA ARG A 85 -6.68 -14.34 20.53
C ARG A 85 -8.06 -13.76 20.23
N ASN A 86 -8.69 -13.11 21.21
CA ASN A 86 -9.99 -12.47 21.03
C ASN A 86 -9.94 -11.21 20.14
N ASN A 87 -8.74 -10.67 19.87
CA ASN A 87 -8.56 -9.58 18.89
C ASN A 87 -8.44 -10.07 17.44
N ILE A 88 -8.42 -11.39 17.23
CA ILE A 88 -8.28 -11.97 15.89
C ILE A 88 -9.68 -12.32 15.38
N VAL A 89 -10.14 -11.58 14.39
CA VAL A 89 -11.42 -11.76 13.72
C VAL A 89 -11.18 -12.48 12.39
N LEU A 90 -11.53 -13.76 12.36
CA LEU A 90 -11.43 -14.61 11.16
C LEU A 90 -12.78 -14.78 10.45
N GLU A 91 -13.82 -14.11 10.93
CA GLU A 91 -15.13 -14.12 10.28
C GLU A 91 -15.07 -13.37 8.96
N VAL A 92 -15.35 -14.06 7.86
CA VAL A 92 -15.39 -13.46 6.52
C VAL A 92 -16.73 -12.75 6.32
N ILE A 93 -16.70 -11.52 5.82
CA ILE A 93 -17.86 -10.68 5.44
C ILE A 93 -18.75 -10.23 6.60
N ALA A 94 -19.04 -11.07 7.60
CA ALA A 94 -19.94 -10.73 8.70
C ALA A 94 -19.53 -9.44 9.46
N PRO A 95 -18.24 -9.20 9.77
CA PRO A 95 -17.80 -7.93 10.38
C PRO A 95 -18.10 -6.70 9.51
N ILE A 96 -17.94 -6.82 8.19
CA ILE A 96 -18.25 -5.75 7.23
C ILE A 96 -19.75 -5.44 7.26
N ILE A 97 -20.60 -6.47 7.23
CA ILE A 97 -22.06 -6.30 7.29
C ILE A 97 -22.48 -5.64 8.60
N ARG A 98 -21.92 -6.10 9.74
CA ARG A 98 -22.21 -5.49 11.05
C ARG A 98 -21.80 -4.02 11.08
N SER A 99 -20.60 -3.71 10.61
CA SER A 99 -20.09 -2.33 10.55
C SER A 99 -20.94 -1.43 9.65
N ALA A 100 -21.40 -1.95 8.50
CA ALA A 100 -22.29 -1.23 7.59
C ALA A 100 -23.67 -0.96 8.21
N ARG A 101 -24.24 -1.93 8.93
CA ARG A 101 -25.51 -1.76 9.66
C ARG A 101 -25.38 -0.74 10.78
N THR A 102 -24.31 -0.80 11.57
CA THR A 102 -24.02 0.19 12.61
C THR A 102 -23.84 1.58 12.00
N ALA A 103 -23.12 1.71 10.88
CA ALA A 103 -23.02 2.97 10.17
C ALA A 103 -24.38 3.52 9.74
N GLN A 104 -25.24 2.66 9.18
CA GLN A 104 -26.59 3.05 8.76
C GLN A 104 -27.48 3.48 9.94
N GLU A 105 -27.41 2.76 11.05
CA GLU A 105 -28.18 3.08 12.26
C GLU A 105 -27.78 4.45 12.83
N TYR A 106 -26.48 4.73 12.95
CA TYR A 106 -25.97 5.99 13.52
C TYR A 106 -26.22 7.21 12.63
N LEU A 107 -26.32 7.03 11.30
CA LEU A 107 -26.79 8.09 10.41
C LEU A 107 -28.21 8.54 10.76
N GLY A 108 -29.07 7.64 11.23
CA GLY A 108 -30.41 7.99 11.72
C GLY A 108 -30.40 8.90 12.96
N TYR A 109 -29.29 8.91 13.70
CA TYR A 109 -29.05 9.77 14.85
C TYR A 109 -28.25 11.04 14.50
N ASN A 110 -28.08 11.36 13.21
CA ASN A 110 -27.22 12.45 12.70
C ASN A 110 -25.74 12.33 13.11
N ASP A 111 -25.26 11.13 13.43
CA ASP A 111 -23.84 10.85 13.67
C ASP A 111 -23.23 10.10 12.48
N SER A 112 -22.37 10.79 11.73
CA SER A 112 -21.67 10.24 10.57
C SER A 112 -20.33 9.59 10.92
N THR A 113 -19.91 9.62 12.19
CA THR A 113 -18.61 9.09 12.63
C THR A 113 -18.45 7.61 12.29
N PRO A 114 -19.44 6.72 12.55
CA PRO A 114 -19.29 5.30 12.23
C PRO A 114 -19.26 5.03 10.72
N LEU A 115 -19.98 5.83 9.92
CA LEU A 115 -19.90 5.76 8.46
C LEU A 115 -18.48 6.13 7.98
N TYR A 116 -17.92 7.22 8.50
CA TYR A 116 -16.57 7.64 8.15
C TYR A 116 -15.55 6.54 8.46
N LEU A 117 -15.61 5.95 9.66
CA LEU A 117 -14.72 4.85 10.05
C LEU A 117 -14.88 3.61 9.17
N PHE A 118 -16.14 3.23 8.88
CA PHE A 118 -16.44 2.11 8.00
C PHE A 118 -15.86 2.32 6.60
N LEU A 119 -16.09 3.50 6.01
CA LEU A 119 -15.58 3.85 4.68
C LEU A 119 -14.05 3.94 4.68
N TYR A 120 -13.46 4.56 5.70
CA TYR A 120 -12.02 4.69 5.84
C TYR A 120 -11.34 3.32 5.88
N ASN A 121 -11.85 2.37 6.67
CA ASN A 121 -11.27 1.02 6.74
C ASN A 121 -11.52 0.25 5.43
N THR A 122 -12.76 0.23 4.94
CA THR A 122 -13.13 -0.58 3.77
C THR A 122 -12.46 -0.08 2.49
N ILE A 123 -12.59 1.21 2.19
CA ILE A 123 -12.00 1.83 1.00
C ILE A 123 -10.49 1.95 1.16
N GLY A 124 -10.01 2.27 2.37
CA GLY A 124 -8.58 2.36 2.65
C GLY A 124 -7.85 1.07 2.33
N ASN A 125 -8.33 -0.06 2.85
CA ASN A 125 -7.73 -1.37 2.56
C ASN A 125 -7.91 -1.75 1.09
N LEU A 126 -9.08 -1.49 0.48
CA LEU A 126 -9.27 -1.74 -0.95
C LEU A 126 -8.26 -0.97 -1.83
N LEU A 127 -7.92 0.27 -1.49
CA LEU A 127 -7.01 1.10 -2.29
C LEU A 127 -5.53 0.87 -1.95
N LEU A 128 -5.23 0.38 -0.74
CA LEU A 128 -3.88 0.36 -0.16
C LEU A 128 -2.82 -0.24 -1.09
N LEU A 129 -3.11 -1.40 -1.70
CA LEU A 129 -2.16 -2.13 -2.55
C LEU A 129 -2.31 -1.87 -4.06
N MET A 130 -3.25 -1.03 -4.48
CA MET A 130 -3.38 -0.70 -5.90
C MET A 130 -2.13 0.02 -6.46
N PRO A 131 -1.56 1.04 -5.79
CA PRO A 131 -0.33 1.69 -6.27
C PRO A 131 0.85 0.72 -6.33
N PHE A 132 0.95 -0.20 -5.36
CA PHE A 132 1.99 -1.24 -5.35
C PHE A 132 1.96 -2.06 -6.65
N VAL A 133 0.78 -2.50 -7.10
CA VAL A 133 0.61 -3.26 -8.35
C VAL A 133 1.11 -2.46 -9.55
N ILE A 134 0.76 -1.17 -9.64
CA ILE A 134 1.18 -0.27 -10.73
C ILE A 134 2.70 -0.16 -10.74
N PHE A 135 3.33 0.16 -9.60
CA PHE A 135 4.78 0.31 -9.53
C PHE A 135 5.51 -1.00 -9.83
N MET A 136 5.04 -2.13 -9.31
CA MET A 136 5.61 -3.45 -9.62
C MET A 136 5.55 -3.77 -11.12
N ARG A 137 4.41 -3.48 -11.76
CA ARG A 137 4.22 -3.70 -13.21
C ARG A 137 5.16 -2.86 -14.05
N ILE A 138 5.38 -1.61 -13.66
CA ILE A 138 6.18 -0.64 -14.42
C ILE A 138 7.68 -0.84 -14.17
N LEU A 139 8.09 -1.10 -12.92
CA LEU A 139 9.49 -1.04 -12.50
C LEU A 139 10.17 -2.41 -12.41
N ILE A 140 9.45 -3.46 -11.98
CA ILE A 140 10.07 -4.71 -11.51
C ILE A 140 9.75 -5.89 -12.44
N THR A 141 8.48 -6.20 -12.68
CA THR A 141 8.11 -7.43 -13.43
C THR A 141 6.85 -7.27 -14.26
N ARG A 142 6.80 -8.01 -15.37
CA ARG A 142 5.63 -8.14 -16.25
C ARG A 142 4.80 -9.39 -15.95
N ARG A 143 5.05 -10.11 -14.86
CA ARG A 143 4.31 -11.32 -14.49
C ARG A 143 3.28 -11.00 -13.40
N TYR A 144 2.00 -10.97 -13.77
CA TYR A 144 0.91 -10.64 -12.85
C TYR A 144 0.81 -11.60 -11.65
N THR A 145 1.12 -12.88 -11.84
CA THR A 145 1.15 -13.88 -10.77
C THR A 145 2.17 -13.55 -9.68
N ILE A 146 3.37 -13.09 -10.06
CA ILE A 146 4.41 -12.68 -9.11
C ILE A 146 3.95 -11.45 -8.33
N ILE A 147 3.35 -10.47 -9.01
CA ILE A 147 2.83 -9.25 -8.36
C ILE A 147 1.75 -9.61 -7.33
N PHE A 148 0.82 -10.49 -7.70
CA PHE A 148 -0.25 -10.96 -6.81
C PHE A 148 0.31 -11.65 -5.56
N VAL A 149 1.26 -12.58 -5.72
CA VAL A 149 1.85 -13.30 -4.58
C VAL A 149 2.58 -12.36 -3.63
N ILE A 150 3.31 -11.37 -4.16
CA ILE A 150 3.99 -10.39 -3.31
C ILE A 150 2.97 -9.48 -2.62
N ALA A 151 1.90 -9.05 -3.31
CA ALA A 151 0.83 -8.27 -2.70
C ALA A 151 0.16 -9.05 -1.54
N LEU A 152 -0.08 -10.35 -1.71
CA LEU A 152 -0.58 -11.24 -0.65
C LEU A 152 0.37 -11.29 0.54
N GLY A 153 1.67 -11.46 0.27
CA GLY A 153 2.69 -11.44 1.31
C GLY A 153 2.72 -10.11 2.08
N ILE A 154 2.64 -8.97 1.39
CA ILE A 154 2.60 -7.64 2.02
C ILE A 154 1.34 -7.49 2.88
N SER A 155 0.18 -7.90 2.36
CA SER A 155 -1.09 -7.83 3.08
C SER A 155 -1.05 -8.62 4.39
N LEU A 156 -0.56 -9.87 4.33
CA LEU A 156 -0.37 -10.72 5.51
C LEU A 156 0.68 -10.14 6.48
N LEU A 157 1.75 -9.53 5.96
CA LEU A 157 2.79 -8.92 6.77
C LEU A 157 2.24 -7.72 7.56
N ILE A 158 1.41 -6.87 6.94
CA ILE A 158 0.77 -5.73 7.61
C ILE A 158 -0.09 -6.24 8.77
N GLU A 159 -0.98 -7.18 8.47
CA GLU A 159 -1.96 -7.72 9.43
C GLU A 159 -1.27 -8.41 10.61
N SER A 160 -0.29 -9.27 10.32
CA SER A 160 0.50 -9.95 11.35
C SER A 160 1.35 -8.98 12.16
N SER A 161 1.87 -7.90 11.57
CA SER A 161 2.61 -6.86 12.30
C SER A 161 1.71 -6.13 13.27
N GLN A 162 0.48 -5.79 12.88
CA GLN A 162 -0.49 -5.16 13.78
C GLN A 162 -0.86 -6.10 14.94
N GLY A 163 -1.12 -7.38 14.63
CA GLY A 163 -1.38 -8.39 15.65
C GLY A 163 -0.22 -8.57 16.63
N LEU A 164 1.01 -8.61 16.13
CA LEU A 164 2.21 -8.70 16.95
C LEU A 164 2.40 -7.44 17.82
N LEU A 165 2.13 -6.25 17.29
CA LEU A 165 2.19 -5.01 18.05
C LEU A 165 1.12 -4.96 19.15
N CYS A 166 -0.10 -5.44 18.89
CA CYS A 166 -1.12 -5.61 19.91
C CYS A 166 -0.61 -6.52 21.02
N TYR A 167 -0.06 -7.68 20.63
CA TYR A 167 0.49 -8.64 21.58
C TYR A 167 1.57 -8.01 22.46
N LEU A 168 2.61 -7.42 21.86
CA LEU A 168 3.79 -6.89 22.56
C LEU A 168 3.50 -5.64 23.40
N SER A 169 2.56 -4.80 22.95
CA SER A 169 2.20 -3.57 23.67
C SER A 169 1.27 -3.83 24.85
N GLY A 170 0.54 -4.94 24.85
CA GLY A 170 -0.46 -5.24 25.88
C GLY A 170 -1.77 -4.51 25.69
N VAL A 171 -1.92 -3.75 24.60
CA VAL A 171 -3.07 -2.89 24.32
C VAL A 171 -3.81 -3.39 23.08
N GLN A 172 -5.14 -3.50 23.18
CA GLN A 172 -6.02 -3.76 22.04
C GLN A 172 -6.17 -2.49 21.19
N TYR A 173 -5.10 -2.12 20.48
CA TYR A 173 -5.08 -0.86 19.72
C TYR A 173 -5.65 -1.02 18.30
N ARG A 174 -5.51 -2.19 17.69
CA ARG A 174 -6.12 -2.59 16.42
C ARG A 174 -6.64 -4.02 16.48
N ILE A 175 -7.71 -4.27 15.76
CA ILE A 175 -8.28 -5.60 15.57
C ILE A 175 -7.57 -6.21 14.38
N VAL A 176 -7.18 -7.48 14.51
CA VAL A 176 -6.60 -8.24 13.41
C VAL A 176 -7.75 -8.87 12.64
N ASP A 177 -8.05 -8.39 11.44
CA ASP A 177 -9.21 -8.80 10.64
C ASP A 177 -8.80 -9.42 9.30
N ILE A 178 -9.21 -10.67 9.06
CA ILE A 178 -8.98 -11.33 7.78
C ILE A 178 -9.61 -10.58 6.60
N ASN A 179 -10.67 -9.80 6.85
CA ASN A 179 -11.31 -8.98 5.83
C ASN A 179 -10.39 -7.88 5.30
N ASP A 180 -9.46 -7.38 6.10
CA ASP A 180 -8.48 -6.37 5.66
C ASP A 180 -7.51 -6.99 4.65
N VAL A 181 -7.08 -8.23 4.90
CA VAL A 181 -6.27 -8.99 3.94
C VAL A 181 -7.02 -9.23 2.64
N ILE A 182 -8.30 -9.63 2.75
CA ILE A 182 -9.17 -9.86 1.59
C ILE A 182 -9.33 -8.56 0.79
N LEU A 183 -9.67 -7.44 1.43
CA LEU A 183 -9.87 -6.14 0.78
C LEU A 183 -8.61 -5.66 0.06
N ASN A 184 -7.46 -5.71 0.73
CA ASN A 184 -6.16 -5.39 0.14
C ASN A 184 -5.90 -6.19 -1.15
N ILE A 185 -6.23 -7.48 -1.12
CA ILE A 185 -6.00 -8.39 -2.25
C ILE A 185 -7.05 -8.26 -3.34
N THR A 186 -8.30 -8.00 -2.99
CA THR A 186 -9.34 -7.60 -3.95
C THR A 186 -8.91 -6.34 -4.69
N GLY A 187 -8.42 -5.33 -3.97
CA GLY A 187 -7.87 -4.10 -4.53
C GLY A 187 -6.74 -4.34 -5.51
N ALA A 188 -5.73 -5.11 -5.08
CA ALA A 188 -4.61 -5.49 -5.93
C ALA A 188 -5.08 -6.26 -7.19
N SER A 189 -6.04 -7.17 -7.04
CA SER A 189 -6.61 -7.97 -8.14
C SER A 189 -7.35 -7.11 -9.16
N ILE A 190 -8.17 -6.15 -8.70
CA ILE A 190 -8.84 -5.18 -9.57
C ILE A 190 -7.80 -4.42 -10.40
N MET A 191 -6.74 -3.91 -9.77
CA MET A 191 -5.70 -3.18 -10.49
C MET A 191 -4.93 -4.07 -11.49
N ILE A 192 -4.64 -5.32 -11.13
CA ILE A 192 -4.04 -6.31 -12.05
C ILE A 192 -4.93 -6.51 -13.28
N LEU A 193 -6.24 -6.67 -13.10
CA LEU A 193 -7.19 -6.83 -14.20
C LEU A 193 -7.21 -5.59 -15.09
N CYS A 194 -7.28 -4.39 -14.52
CA CYS A 194 -7.22 -3.13 -15.27
C CYS A 194 -5.95 -3.03 -16.14
N LEU A 195 -4.77 -3.31 -15.56
CA LEU A 195 -3.50 -3.29 -16.31
C LEU A 195 -3.45 -4.39 -17.39
N GLY A 196 -3.98 -5.57 -17.09
CA GLY A 196 -4.09 -6.67 -18.06
C GLY A 196 -4.93 -6.29 -19.27
N LEU A 197 -6.07 -5.62 -19.06
CA LEU A 197 -6.93 -5.12 -20.13
C LEU A 197 -6.21 -4.06 -20.98
N ILE A 198 -5.50 -3.12 -20.34
CA ILE A 198 -4.72 -2.08 -21.05
C ILE A 198 -3.64 -2.71 -21.93
N ASP A 199 -2.89 -3.67 -21.41
CA ASP A 199 -1.86 -4.38 -22.18
C ASP A 199 -2.47 -5.17 -23.35
N GLY A 200 -3.61 -5.82 -23.13
CA GLY A 200 -4.34 -6.57 -24.16
C GLY A 200 -4.82 -5.66 -25.29
N MET A 201 -5.43 -4.52 -24.96
CA MET A 201 -5.86 -3.51 -25.95
C MET A 201 -4.67 -2.96 -26.74
N SER A 202 -3.56 -2.66 -26.07
CA SER A 202 -2.34 -2.15 -26.70
C SER A 202 -1.76 -3.16 -27.70
N TYR A 203 -1.81 -4.45 -27.36
CA TYR A 203 -1.37 -5.53 -28.25
C TYR A 203 -2.26 -5.64 -29.50
N VAL A 204 -3.59 -5.59 -29.34
CA VAL A 204 -4.53 -5.64 -30.47
C VAL A 204 -4.35 -4.45 -31.40
N LEU A 205 -4.29 -3.23 -30.87
CA LEU A 205 -4.08 -2.01 -31.66
C LEU A 205 -2.76 -2.06 -32.44
N GLY A 206 -1.67 -2.47 -31.79
CA GLY A 206 -0.37 -2.60 -32.45
C GLY A 206 -0.33 -3.63 -33.58
N ARG A 207 -1.25 -4.62 -33.58
CA ARG A 207 -1.41 -5.59 -34.67
C ARG A 207 -2.21 -5.00 -35.83
N LEU A 208 -3.21 -4.16 -35.54
CA LEU A 208 -4.04 -3.52 -36.57
C LEU A 208 -3.28 -2.42 -37.33
N THR A 209 -2.41 -1.67 -36.67
CA THR A 209 -1.65 -0.57 -37.30
C THR A 209 -0.41 -1.03 -38.07
N LYS A 210 -0.03 -2.31 -37.97
CA LYS A 210 1.10 -2.91 -38.69
C LYS A 210 0.69 -3.62 -39.99
N LYS A 211 -0.60 -3.57 -40.34
CA LYS A 211 -1.11 -3.88 -41.69
C LYS A 211 -1.19 -2.59 -42.49
#